data_AF-A0A380SUC6-F1
#
_entry.id   AF-A0A380SUC6-F1
#
_cell.length_a   1.000
_cell.length_b   1.000
_cell.length_c   1.000
_cell.angle_alpha   90.00
_cell.angle_beta   90.00
_cell.angle_gamma   90.00
#
_symmetry.space_group_name_H-M   'P 1'
#
loop_
_entity.id
_entity.type
_entity.pdbx_description
1 polymer ?
#
loop_
_entity_poly.entity_id
_entity_poly.type
_entity_poly.pdbx_seq_one_letter_code
_entity_poly.pdbx_strand_id
1 'polypeptide(L)'
;MTRNDQPAKPEAIYRLATQGSRTRKGGVIRQASAPLTIMLDDGQIVRVAQTGDDAEYPDGSRAHIISGAGTQGQLQEQAVALVGSALSNGDEIIDTPQNTALISKRQGVPMADDFLTSVG
;
A
#
# COMPACT_ATOMS: atom_id res chain seq x y z
N MET A 1 -29.61 -22.99 17.02
CA MET A 1 -28.93 -22.86 15.72
C MET A 1 -27.78 -21.88 15.92
N THR A 2 -26.60 -22.39 16.26
CA THR A 2 -25.38 -21.58 16.35
C THR A 2 -24.97 -21.21 14.93
N ARG A 3 -24.98 -19.92 14.58
CA ARG A 3 -24.17 -19.49 13.43
C ARG A 3 -22.73 -19.85 13.77
N ASN A 4 -22.08 -20.57 12.87
CA ASN A 4 -20.62 -20.69 12.90
C ASN A 4 -20.06 -19.29 12.61
N ASP A 5 -19.86 -18.50 13.66
CA ASP A 5 -19.17 -17.20 13.60
C ASP A 5 -17.65 -17.41 13.47
N GLN A 6 -17.23 -18.36 12.62
CA GLN A 6 -15.84 -18.51 12.23
C GLN A 6 -15.53 -17.35 11.28
N PRO A 7 -14.55 -16.48 11.57
CA PRO A 7 -14.17 -15.43 10.63
C PRO A 7 -13.77 -16.07 9.29
N ALA A 8 -14.26 -15.48 8.20
CA ALA A 8 -13.97 -15.95 6.85
C ALA A 8 -12.45 -16.15 6.66
N LYS A 9 -12.08 -17.27 6.02
CA LYS A 9 -10.69 -17.69 5.83
C LYS A 9 -9.90 -16.61 5.06
N PRO A 10 -8.64 -16.31 5.44
CA PRO A 10 -7.78 -15.45 4.65
C PRO A 10 -7.53 -16.03 3.25
N GLU A 11 -7.66 -15.19 2.22
CA GLU A 11 -7.43 -15.52 0.81
C GLU A 11 -6.14 -14.88 0.30
N ALA A 12 -5.89 -13.63 0.67
CA ALA A 12 -4.67 -12.89 0.32
C ALA A 12 -4.31 -11.87 1.41
N ILE A 13 -3.04 -11.42 1.40
CA ILE A 13 -2.54 -10.35 2.24
C ILE A 13 -1.87 -9.28 1.38
N TYR A 14 -2.03 -8.02 1.78
CA TYR A 14 -1.44 -6.86 1.12
C TYR A 14 -0.77 -6.01 2.17
N ARG A 15 0.55 -5.87 2.10
CA ARG A 15 1.34 -5.08 3.05
C ARG A 15 1.22 -3.60 2.70
N LEU A 16 1.17 -2.75 3.73
CA LEU A 16 1.24 -1.31 3.55
C LEU A 16 2.62 -0.90 3.02
N ALA A 17 2.64 -0.01 2.03
CA ALA A 17 3.86 0.64 1.60
C ALA A 17 4.22 1.76 2.58
N THR A 18 5.51 1.93 2.85
CA THR A 18 6.07 2.99 3.69
C THR A 18 7.20 3.72 2.98
N GLN A 19 7.75 4.75 3.62
CA GLN A 19 9.09 5.23 3.28
C GLN A 19 10.07 4.05 3.22
N GLY A 20 10.94 4.04 2.20
CA GLY A 20 11.86 2.95 1.90
C GLY A 20 11.28 1.85 1.01
N SER A 21 9.99 1.86 0.69
CA SER A 21 9.39 0.90 -0.26
C SER A 21 10.01 1.04 -1.65
N ARG A 22 10.09 -0.08 -2.36
CA ARG A 22 10.80 -0.20 -3.64
C ARG A 22 9.86 -0.61 -4.76
N THR A 23 10.06 -0.01 -5.92
CA THR A 23 9.32 -0.33 -7.14
C THR A 23 10.09 -1.29 -8.03
N ARG A 24 9.39 -1.92 -8.98
CA ARG A 24 9.97 -2.90 -9.91
C ARG A 24 11.03 -2.30 -10.82
N LYS A 25 10.88 -1.05 -11.27
CA LYS A 25 11.87 -0.35 -12.11
C LYS A 25 12.94 0.40 -11.29
N GLY A 26 13.07 0.11 -9.99
CA GLY A 26 14.16 0.62 -9.15
C GLY A 26 13.88 1.97 -8.49
N GLY A 27 12.63 2.44 -8.50
CA GLY A 27 12.20 3.62 -7.75
C GLY A 27 12.10 3.33 -6.26
N VAL A 28 12.24 4.38 -5.45
CA VAL A 28 12.16 4.31 -3.98
C VAL A 28 11.23 5.40 -3.46
N ILE A 29 10.31 5.03 -2.57
CA ILE A 29 9.48 6.00 -1.84
C ILE A 29 10.34 6.65 -0.75
N ARG A 30 10.84 7.87 -0.99
CA ARG A 30 11.72 8.58 -0.03
C ARG A 30 10.93 9.35 1.02
N GLN A 31 9.86 10.00 0.59
CA GLN A 31 8.95 10.73 1.45
C GLN A 31 7.56 10.12 1.31
N ALA A 32 6.83 10.09 2.41
CA ALA A 32 5.48 9.59 2.47
C ALA A 32 4.63 10.59 3.27
N SER A 33 3.33 10.69 2.98
CA SER A 33 2.50 11.77 3.51
C SER A 33 1.31 11.33 4.36
N ALA A 34 1.06 10.02 4.52
CA ALA A 34 -0.07 9.56 5.33
C ALA A 34 0.09 9.97 6.80
N PRO A 35 -1.02 10.21 7.53
CA PRO A 35 -0.99 10.53 8.96
C PRO A 35 -0.61 9.32 9.85
N LEU A 36 -0.30 8.17 9.26
CA LEU A 36 0.03 6.92 9.93
C LEU A 36 1.54 6.64 9.87
N THR A 37 2.10 6.17 10.99
CA THR A 37 3.50 5.74 11.08
C THR A 37 3.60 4.29 11.59
N ILE A 38 4.68 3.63 11.24
CA ILE A 38 5.00 2.25 11.64
C ILE A 38 6.43 2.22 12.17
N MET A 39 6.64 1.52 13.29
CA MET A 39 7.98 1.22 13.80
C MET A 39 8.50 -0.05 13.11
N LEU A 40 9.68 0.05 12.51
CA LEU A 40 10.41 -1.05 11.88
C LEU A 40 11.15 -1.87 12.95
N ASP A 41 11.62 -3.06 12.57
CA ASP A 41 12.34 -3.98 13.47
C ASP A 41 13.65 -3.38 14.01
N ASP A 42 14.28 -2.46 13.28
CA ASP A 42 15.49 -1.74 13.69
C ASP A 42 15.19 -0.52 14.60
N GLY A 43 13.93 -0.30 14.95
CA GLY A 43 13.46 0.80 15.78
C GLY A 43 13.20 2.10 15.02
N GLN A 44 13.43 2.16 13.71
CA GLN A 44 13.09 3.36 12.92
C GLN A 44 11.59 3.54 12.81
N ILE A 45 11.11 4.77 12.97
CA ILE A 45 9.71 5.13 12.72
C ILE A 45 9.60 5.69 11.32
N VAL A 46 8.87 4.99 10.45
CA VAL A 46 8.63 5.39 9.06
C VAL A 46 7.16 5.75 8.86
N ARG A 47 6.91 6.69 7.95
CA ARG A 47 5.55 7.05 7.56
C ARG A 47 5.02 6.12 6.47
N VAL A 48 3.72 5.82 6.54
CA VAL A 48 2.98 5.05 5.52
C VAL A 48 2.80 5.91 4.27
N ALA A 49 2.97 5.29 3.10
CA ALA A 49 2.75 5.93 1.81
C ALA A 49 1.27 5.93 1.42
N GLN A 50 0.86 6.90 0.62
CA GLN A 50 -0.49 7.02 0.10
C GLN A 50 -0.49 7.46 -1.36
N THR A 51 -1.64 7.39 -2.03
CA THR A 51 -1.82 7.95 -3.37
C THR A 51 -1.36 9.40 -3.43
N GLY A 52 -0.66 9.76 -4.51
CA GLY A 52 -0.04 11.08 -4.69
C GLY A 52 1.39 11.20 -4.16
N ASP A 53 1.88 10.31 -3.29
CA ASP A 53 3.31 10.26 -2.93
C ASP A 53 4.15 9.81 -4.14
N ASP A 54 5.43 10.22 -4.20
CA ASP A 54 6.33 9.92 -5.32
C ASP A 54 7.32 8.78 -5.01
N ALA A 55 7.60 7.96 -6.03
CA ALA A 55 8.86 7.23 -6.12
C ALA A 55 9.91 8.07 -6.83
N GLU A 56 11.12 8.08 -6.29
CA GLU A 56 12.30 8.68 -6.91
C GLU A 56 13.16 7.60 -7.54
N TYR A 57 13.59 7.83 -8.78
CA TYR A 57 14.39 6.88 -9.57
C TYR A 57 15.86 7.31 -9.67
N PRO A 58 16.79 6.38 -9.99
CA PRO A 58 18.22 6.70 -10.09
C PRO A 58 18.58 7.75 -11.15
N ASP A 59 17.77 7.89 -12.19
CA ASP A 59 17.92 8.90 -13.24
C ASP A 59 17.38 10.29 -12.82
N GLY A 60 16.87 10.42 -11.59
CA GLY A 60 16.28 11.64 -11.05
C GLY A 60 14.82 11.85 -11.44
N SER A 61 14.24 10.97 -12.26
CA SER A 61 12.80 11.03 -12.57
C SER A 61 11.97 10.66 -11.34
N ARG A 62 10.69 11.06 -11.40
CA ARG A 62 9.69 10.77 -10.37
C ARG A 62 8.41 10.25 -11.00
N ALA A 63 7.72 9.37 -10.28
CA ALA A 63 6.38 8.94 -10.61
C ALA A 63 5.54 8.85 -9.33
N HIS A 64 4.32 9.38 -9.38
CA HIS A 64 3.41 9.36 -8.25
C HIS A 64 2.61 8.06 -8.20
N ILE A 65 2.27 7.65 -6.97
CA ILE A 65 1.43 6.49 -6.69
C ILE A 65 -0.02 6.81 -7.10
N ILE A 66 -0.63 5.97 -7.94
CA ILE A 66 -1.97 6.17 -8.49
C ILE A 66 -3.01 5.13 -8.04
N SER A 67 -2.60 4.09 -7.33
CA SER A 67 -3.52 3.11 -6.74
C SER A 67 -3.11 2.71 -5.33
N GLY A 68 -4.04 2.11 -4.57
CA GLY A 68 -3.82 1.76 -3.17
C GLY A 68 -4.94 0.90 -2.61
N ALA A 69 -5.25 1.06 -1.34
CA ALA A 69 -6.30 0.32 -0.64
C ALA A 69 -7.74 0.73 -1.04
N GLY A 70 -7.88 1.64 -2.00
CA GLY A 70 -9.15 2.17 -2.47
C GLY A 70 -9.87 3.03 -1.43
N THR A 71 -11.13 3.38 -1.74
CA THR A 71 -12.01 4.23 -0.91
C THR A 71 -12.14 3.76 0.54
N GLN A 72 -12.22 2.44 0.78
CA GLN A 72 -12.31 1.88 2.14
C GLN A 72 -11.01 1.97 2.95
N GLY A 73 -9.88 2.20 2.27
CA GLY A 73 -8.56 2.34 2.89
C GLY A 73 -8.02 3.77 2.87
N GLN A 74 -8.89 4.77 2.75
CA GLN A 74 -8.50 6.17 2.79
C GLN A 74 -8.12 6.63 4.20
N LEU A 75 -7.04 7.40 4.28
CA LEU A 75 -6.74 8.23 5.42
C LEU A 75 -6.86 9.68 4.94
N GLN A 76 -7.84 10.40 5.51
CA GLN A 76 -8.28 11.69 4.98
C GLN A 76 -8.85 11.52 3.56
N GLU A 77 -8.19 12.06 2.54
CA GLU A 77 -8.66 12.05 1.15
C GLU A 77 -7.84 11.13 0.23
N GLN A 78 -6.77 10.51 0.75
CA GLN A 78 -5.84 9.69 -0.04
C GLN A 78 -5.91 8.23 0.42
N ALA A 79 -5.85 7.30 -0.54
CA ALA A 79 -5.84 5.88 -0.25
C ALA A 79 -4.44 5.45 0.20
N VAL A 80 -4.36 4.64 1.26
CA VAL A 80 -3.09 4.05 1.68
C VAL A 80 -2.49 3.21 0.55
N ALA A 81 -1.22 3.42 0.25
CA ALA A 81 -0.49 2.65 -0.74
C ALA A 81 -0.11 1.28 -0.19
N LEU A 82 -0.06 0.28 -1.07
CA LEU A 82 0.22 -1.10 -0.72
C LEU A 82 1.34 -1.65 -1.62
N VAL A 83 1.94 -2.76 -1.22
CA VAL A 83 2.66 -3.61 -2.17
C VAL A 83 1.65 -4.10 -3.21
N GLY A 84 1.93 -3.83 -4.48
CA GLY A 84 1.02 -3.97 -5.62
C GLY A 84 0.43 -2.65 -6.12
N SER A 85 0.64 -1.52 -5.43
CA SER A 85 0.22 -0.21 -5.93
C SER A 85 0.96 0.17 -7.21
N ALA A 86 0.20 0.70 -8.18
CA ALA A 86 0.70 1.18 -9.45
C ALA A 86 1.18 2.64 -9.36
N LEU A 87 2.11 2.99 -10.24
CA LEU A 87 2.63 4.34 -10.42
C LEU A 87 2.29 4.89 -11.80
N SER A 88 2.27 6.22 -11.94
CA SER A 88 1.89 6.91 -13.18
C SER A 88 2.77 6.65 -14.39
N ASN A 89 3.97 6.08 -14.21
CA ASN A 89 4.85 5.63 -15.29
C ASN A 89 4.70 4.12 -15.62
N GLY A 90 3.62 3.49 -15.16
CA GLY A 90 3.35 2.06 -15.33
C GLY A 90 4.33 1.16 -14.59
N ASP A 91 4.90 1.65 -13.48
CA ASP A 91 5.67 0.85 -12.52
C ASP A 91 4.78 0.40 -11.36
N GLU A 92 5.32 -0.44 -10.47
CA GLU A 92 4.60 -1.05 -9.37
C GLU A 92 5.47 -1.15 -8.12
N ILE A 93 4.91 -0.86 -6.94
CA ILE A 93 5.55 -1.13 -5.65
C ILE A 93 5.58 -2.64 -5.42
N ILE A 94 6.77 -3.23 -5.32
CA ILE A 94 6.92 -4.69 -5.15
C ILE A 94 7.45 -5.10 -3.78
N ASP A 95 7.91 -4.13 -2.98
CA ASP A 95 8.53 -4.40 -1.69
C ASP A 95 8.37 -3.23 -0.72
N THR A 96 8.33 -3.54 0.58
CA THR A 96 8.19 -2.58 1.68
C THR A 96 9.04 -3.03 2.87
N PRO A 97 9.73 -2.12 3.57
CA PRO A 97 10.58 -2.49 4.70
C PRO A 97 9.78 -2.93 5.94
N GLN A 98 8.51 -2.54 6.05
CA GLN A 98 7.67 -2.93 7.20
C GLN A 98 7.13 -4.35 7.06
N ASN A 99 7.12 -5.10 8.17
CA ASN A 99 6.63 -6.48 8.18
C ASN A 99 5.42 -6.71 9.13
N THR A 100 4.87 -5.67 9.75
CA THR A 100 3.87 -5.78 10.82
C THR A 100 2.43 -5.47 10.40
N ALA A 101 2.23 -4.50 9.49
CA ALA A 101 0.90 -4.04 9.08
C ALA A 101 0.48 -4.59 7.71
N LEU A 102 -0.75 -5.09 7.61
CA LEU A 102 -1.32 -5.61 6.37
C LEU A 102 -2.84 -5.45 6.32
N ILE A 103 -3.38 -5.46 5.11
CA ILE A 103 -4.79 -5.68 4.81
C ILE A 103 -4.95 -7.13 4.37
N SER A 104 -5.93 -7.84 4.93
CA SER A 104 -6.26 -9.22 4.53
C SER A 104 -7.56 -9.26 3.75
N LYS A 105 -7.50 -9.81 2.53
CA LYS A 105 -8.70 -10.21 1.79
C LYS A 105 -9.21 -11.52 2.39
N ARG A 106 -10.49 -11.53 2.77
CA ARG A 106 -11.16 -12.70 3.33
C ARG A 106 -12.11 -13.30 2.32
N GLN A 107 -12.19 -14.63 2.28
CA GLN A 107 -13.02 -15.35 1.32
C GLN A 107 -14.48 -14.91 1.42
N GLY A 108 -15.08 -14.52 0.28
CA GLY A 108 -16.47 -14.09 0.20
C GLY A 108 -16.75 -12.67 0.74
N VAL A 109 -15.72 -11.96 1.20
CA VAL A 109 -15.82 -10.54 1.57
C VAL A 109 -15.23 -9.71 0.43
N PRO A 110 -16.03 -8.87 -0.25
CA PRO A 110 -15.52 -8.02 -1.32
C PRO A 110 -14.55 -6.98 -0.76
N MET A 111 -13.53 -6.64 -1.56
CA MET A 111 -12.69 -5.46 -1.36
C MET A 111 -13.36 -4.25 -2.01
N ALA A 112 -12.84 -3.04 -1.77
CA ALA A 112 -13.31 -1.87 -2.49
C ALA A 112 -13.14 -2.05 -4.01
N ASP A 113 -14.08 -1.53 -4.81
CA ASP A 113 -14.05 -1.68 -6.27
C ASP A 113 -12.79 -1.06 -6.90
N ASP A 114 -12.24 -0.04 -6.24
CA ASP A 114 -11.01 0.66 -6.61
C ASP A 114 -9.75 0.11 -5.91
N PHE A 115 -9.83 -1.03 -5.23
CA PHE A 115 -8.69 -1.66 -4.54
C PHE A 115 -7.61 -2.10 -5.53
N LEU A 116 -6.41 -1.53 -5.41
CA LEU A 116 -5.26 -1.69 -6.31
C LEU A 116 -5.56 -1.41 -7.80
N THR A 117 -6.66 -0.75 -8.09
CA THR A 117 -7.05 -0.38 -9.45
C THR A 117 -6.53 1.02 -9.75
N SER A 118 -5.82 1.19 -10.87
CA SER A 118 -5.50 2.52 -11.40
C SER A 118 -6.63 3.00 -12.31
N VAL A 119 -7.08 4.24 -12.12
CA VAL A 119 -7.91 4.92 -13.14
C VAL A 119 -6.98 5.25 -14.31
N GLY A 120 -7.26 4.69 -15.49
CA GLY A 120 -6.46 4.89 -16.71
C GLY A 120 -6.61 6.27 -17.31
#